data_AF-A0A8B6CLT4-F1
#
_entry.id   AF-A0A8B6CLT4-F1
#
_cell.length_a   1.000
_cell.length_b   1.000
_cell.length_c   1.000
_cell.angle_alpha   90.00
_cell.angle_beta   90.00
_cell.angle_gamma   90.00
#
_symmetry.space_group_name_H-M   'P 1'
#
loop_
_entity.id
_entity.type
_entity.pdbx_description
1 polymer ?
#
loop_
_entity_poly.entity_id
_entity_poly.type
_entity_poly.pdbx_seq_one_letter_code
_entity_poly.pdbx_strand_id
1 'polypeptide(L)'
;LLYVREHNETIYTALMLRTPTLQGLLQAVEEKYKIPAVKVKSTYKRSKKGILVRLDDNIVRHYSHESTFVIELNQMNDDKDYEIILSELDV
;
A
#
# COMPACT_ATOMS: atom_id res chain seq x y z
N LEU A 1 0.15 9.26 -8.28
CA LEU A 1 1.46 9.11 -7.59
C LEU A 1 1.22 9.17 -6.10
N LEU A 2 1.71 8.17 -5.35
CA LEU A 2 1.70 8.15 -3.89
C LEU A 2 3.15 8.15 -3.37
N TYR A 3 3.34 8.58 -2.14
CA TYR A 3 4.62 8.53 -1.46
C TYR A 3 4.54 7.54 -0.29
N VAL A 4 5.39 6.52 -0.31
CA VAL A 4 5.41 5.47 0.71
C VAL A 4 6.78 5.40 1.35
N ARG A 5 6.85 5.07 2.63
CA ARG A 5 8.10 4.73 3.33
C ARG A 5 7.86 3.55 4.25
N GLU A 6 8.90 2.77 4.51
CA GLU A 6 8.81 1.77 5.59
C GLU A 6 8.93 2.47 6.96
N HIS A 7 8.56 1.77 8.03
CA HIS A 7 8.45 2.36 9.37
C HIS A 7 9.75 3.04 9.84
N ASN A 8 10.89 2.41 9.54
CA ASN A 8 12.22 2.84 9.96
C ASN A 8 12.92 3.76 8.93
N GLU A 9 12.26 4.08 7.82
CA GLU A 9 12.80 4.97 6.80
C GLU A 9 12.32 6.40 7.02
N THR A 10 13.16 7.37 6.66
CA THR A 10 12.83 8.80 6.66
C THR A 10 12.58 9.36 5.26
N ILE A 11 12.98 8.61 4.22
CA ILE A 11 12.86 9.00 2.82
C ILE A 11 11.66 8.28 2.22
N TYR A 12 10.83 9.02 1.47
CA TYR A 12 9.72 8.44 0.75
C TYR A 12 10.15 7.94 -0.62
N THR A 13 9.63 6.77 -0.97
CA THR A 13 9.63 6.20 -2.29
C THR A 13 8.35 6.59 -3.03
N ALA A 14 8.49 6.96 -4.30
CA ALA A 14 7.37 7.12 -5.21
C ALA A 14 6.74 5.76 -5.57
N LEU A 15 5.42 5.64 -5.40
CA LEU A 15 4.60 4.53 -5.87
C LEU A 15 3.65 5.05 -6.98
N MET A 16 3.93 4.64 -8.23
CA MET A 16 3.23 5.15 -9.42
C MET A 16 1.98 4.32 -9.73
N LEU A 17 0.81 4.77 -9.28
CA LEU A 17 -0.47 4.17 -9.68
C LEU A 17 -0.80 4.62 -11.10
N ARG A 18 -0.70 3.70 -12.07
CA ARG A 18 -1.12 3.93 -13.46
C ARG A 18 -2.63 4.01 -13.59
N THR A 19 -3.34 3.19 -12.81
CA THR A 19 -4.79 3.16 -12.72
C THR A 19 -5.20 3.29 -11.24
N PRO A 20 -6.25 4.07 -10.95
CA PRO A 20 -6.74 4.23 -9.58
C PRO A 20 -7.66 3.05 -9.21
N THR A 21 -7.12 1.83 -9.22
CA THR A 21 -7.80 0.59 -8.82
C THR A 21 -6.91 -0.16 -7.84
N LEU A 22 -7.48 -1.10 -7.07
CA LEU A 22 -6.71 -1.96 -6.18
C LEU A 22 -5.68 -2.76 -6.96
N GLN A 23 -6.03 -3.26 -8.14
CA GLN A 23 -5.07 -3.94 -9.02
C GLN A 23 -3.93 -3.01 -9.45
N GLY A 24 -4.22 -1.76 -9.82
CA GLY A 24 -3.20 -0.78 -10.17
C GLY A 24 -2.25 -0.45 -9.01
N LEU A 25 -2.77 -0.39 -7.78
CA LEU A 25 -1.97 -0.28 -6.57
C LEU A 25 -1.04 -1.49 -6.38
N LEU A 26 -1.56 -2.70 -6.50
CA LEU A 26 -0.78 -3.93 -6.35
C LEU A 26 0.31 -4.06 -7.42
N GLN A 27 0.02 -3.67 -8.67
CA GLN A 27 1.04 -3.60 -9.74
C GLN A 27 2.14 -2.61 -9.41
N ALA A 28 1.82 -1.43 -8.86
CA ALA A 28 2.81 -0.46 -8.46
C ALA A 28 3.69 -0.98 -7.30
N VAL A 29 3.11 -1.74 -6.37
CA VAL A 29 3.88 -2.45 -5.32
C VAL A 29 4.77 -3.52 -5.94
N GLU A 30 4.27 -4.33 -6.86
CA GLU A 30 5.04 -5.38 -7.54
C GLU A 30 6.24 -4.79 -8.30
N GLU A 31 6.03 -3.71 -9.05
CA GLU A 31 7.10 -3.00 -9.76
C GLU A 31 8.19 -2.51 -8.79
N LYS A 32 7.80 -1.95 -7.63
CA LYS A 32 8.71 -1.32 -6.65
C LYS A 32 9.41 -2.32 -5.74
N TYR A 33 8.68 -3.28 -5.17
CA TYR A 33 9.14 -4.17 -4.11
C TYR A 33 9.37 -5.61 -4.56
N LYS A 34 9.10 -5.92 -5.84
CA LYS A 34 9.28 -7.27 -6.42
C LYS A 34 8.45 -8.36 -5.73
N ILE A 35 7.33 -7.97 -5.13
CA ILE A 35 6.32 -8.88 -4.58
C ILE A 35 5.25 -9.11 -5.66
N PRO A 36 5.09 -10.34 -6.19
CA PRO A 36 4.08 -10.60 -7.20
C PRO A 36 2.68 -10.24 -6.70
N ALA A 37 1.89 -9.49 -7.47
CA ALA A 37 0.55 -9.07 -7.03
C ALA A 37 -0.35 -10.26 -6.64
N VAL A 38 -0.17 -11.42 -7.30
CA VAL A 38 -0.89 -12.68 -7.02
C VAL A 38 -0.58 -13.29 -5.63
N LYS A 39 0.57 -12.93 -5.05
CA LYS A 39 0.97 -13.35 -3.70
C LYS A 39 0.41 -12.43 -2.61
N VAL A 40 -0.15 -11.28 -2.96
CA VAL A 40 -0.82 -10.40 -1.99
C VAL A 40 -2.23 -10.93 -1.75
N LYS A 41 -2.50 -11.41 -0.53
CA LYS A 41 -3.80 -11.99 -0.15
C LYS A 41 -4.73 -10.99 0.49
N SER A 42 -4.18 -9.93 1.06
CA SER A 42 -4.98 -8.90 1.69
C SER A 42 -4.27 -7.55 1.65
N THR A 43 -5.07 -6.51 1.44
CA THR A 43 -4.60 -5.13 1.35
C THR A 43 -5.51 -4.27 2.20
N TYR A 44 -4.92 -3.53 3.14
CA TYR A 44 -5.63 -2.69 4.08
C TYR A 44 -5.09 -1.27 4.07
N LYS A 45 -5.93 -0.36 4.55
CA LYS A 45 -5.56 1.00 4.88
C LYS A 45 -5.81 1.24 6.36
N ARG A 46 -4.82 1.74 7.08
CA ARG A 46 -5.00 2.25 8.44
C ARG A 46 -5.24 3.75 8.34
N SER A 47 -6.40 4.20 8.81
CA SER A 47 -6.71 5.63 8.88
C SER A 47 -5.91 6.34 9.97
N LYS A 48 -5.84 7.67 9.91
CA LYS A 48 -5.31 8.52 10.99
C LYS A 48 -5.91 8.21 12.38
N LYS A 49 -7.16 7.74 12.43
CA LYS A 49 -7.83 7.31 13.68
C LYS A 49 -7.45 5.90 14.13
N GLY A 50 -6.48 5.25 13.49
CA GLY A 50 -6.06 3.87 13.77
C GLY A 50 -7.00 2.78 13.23
N ILE A 51 -8.10 3.15 12.57
CA ILE A 51 -9.06 2.17 12.03
C ILE A 51 -8.47 1.48 10.79
N LEU A 52 -8.42 0.14 10.82
CA LEU A 52 -8.02 -0.70 9.69
C LEU A 52 -9.22 -0.98 8.78
N VAL A 53 -9.08 -0.70 7.49
CA VAL A 53 -10.13 -0.83 6.48
C VAL A 53 -9.59 -1.65 5.33
N ARG A 54 -10.35 -2.64 4.84
CA ARG A 54 -9.98 -3.39 3.64
C ARG A 54 -10.07 -2.48 2.42
N LEU A 55 -9.04 -2.49 1.59
CA LEU A 55 -9.03 -1.67 0.38
C LEU A 55 -9.87 -2.28 -0.73
N ASP A 56 -10.54 -1.40 -1.46
CA ASP A 56 -11.22 -1.67 -2.73
C ASP A 56 -10.89 -0.55 -3.73
N ASP A 57 -11.40 -0.68 -4.96
CA ASP A 57 -11.20 0.34 -6.00
C ASP A 57 -11.74 1.71 -5.61
N ASN A 58 -12.85 1.78 -4.88
CA ASN A 58 -13.44 3.06 -4.50
C ASN A 58 -12.52 3.81 -3.55
N ILE A 59 -11.96 3.14 -2.55
CA ILE A 59 -11.03 3.77 -1.61
C ILE A 59 -9.75 4.22 -2.34
N VAL A 60 -9.19 3.39 -3.23
CA VAL A 60 -7.96 3.75 -3.97
C VAL A 60 -8.18 4.97 -4.86
N ARG A 61 -9.37 5.15 -5.47
CA ARG A 61 -9.70 6.35 -6.26
C ARG A 61 -9.69 7.64 -5.45
N HIS A 62 -9.89 7.57 -4.15
CA HIS A 62 -9.90 8.76 -3.28
C HIS A 62 -8.50 9.16 -2.81
N TYR A 63 -7.45 8.39 -3.13
CA TYR A 63 -6.10 8.82 -2.84
C TYR A 63 -5.71 10.03 -3.70
N SER A 64 -5.33 11.11 -3.03
CA SER A 64 -4.88 12.34 -3.68
C SER A 64 -3.47 12.19 -4.22
N HIS A 65 -3.12 13.01 -5.22
CA HIS A 65 -1.75 13.13 -5.70
C HIS A 65 -0.81 13.43 -4.52
N GLU A 66 0.28 12.67 -4.39
CA GLU A 66 1.30 12.84 -3.34
C GLU A 66 0.84 12.52 -1.91
N SER A 67 -0.28 11.81 -1.76
CA SER A 67 -0.66 11.25 -0.47
C SER A 67 0.47 10.40 0.09
N THR A 68 0.80 10.62 1.36
CA THR A 68 1.90 9.95 2.07
C THR A 68 1.39 8.82 2.95
N PHE A 69 2.11 7.70 2.95
CA PHE A 69 1.78 6.54 3.77
C PHE A 69 3.04 5.89 4.35
N VAL A 70 2.89 5.25 5.51
CA VAL A 70 3.79 4.18 5.90
C VAL A 70 3.27 2.88 5.28
N ILE A 71 4.12 2.14 4.60
CA ILE A 71 3.79 0.84 4.03
C ILE A 71 4.35 -0.28 4.90
N GLU A 72 3.52 -1.27 5.18
CA GLU A 72 3.90 -2.53 5.84
C GLU A 72 3.68 -3.67 4.84
N LEU A 73 4.70 -4.50 4.63
CA LEU A 73 4.69 -5.65 3.72
C LEU A 73 4.89 -6.93 4.55
N ASN A 74 3.80 -7.44 5.13
CA ASN A 74 3.84 -8.52 6.10
C ASN A 74 3.76 -9.88 5.40
N GLN A 75 4.74 -10.76 5.61
CA GLN A 75 4.66 -12.14 5.12
C GLN A 75 3.76 -12.97 6.06
N MET A 76 2.73 -13.61 5.53
CA MET A 76 1.71 -14.29 6.33
C MET A 76 2.06 -15.76 6.63
N ASN A 77 2.64 -16.49 5.68
CA ASN A 77 2.91 -17.94 5.76
C ASN A 77 4.24 -18.34 5.08
N ASP A 78 4.63 -19.62 5.21
CA ASP A 78 5.78 -20.24 4.52
C ASP A 78 5.72 -20.13 2.99
N ASP A 79 4.52 -20.08 2.42
CA ASP A 79 4.28 -19.99 0.97
C ASP A 79 4.56 -18.58 0.39
N LYS A 80 5.13 -17.68 1.20
CA LYS A 80 5.45 -16.29 0.86
C LYS A 80 4.26 -15.50 0.35
N ASP A 81 3.10 -15.72 0.97
CA ASP A 81 1.94 -14.84 0.78
C ASP A 81 2.12 -13.57 1.61
N TYR A 82 1.59 -12.45 1.12
CA TYR A 82 1.77 -11.13 1.70
C TYR A 82 0.44 -10.46 2.07
N GLU A 83 0.48 -9.73 3.18
CA GLU A 83 -0.47 -8.70 3.54
C GLU A 83 0.20 -7.34 3.38
N ILE A 84 -0.53 -6.37 2.81
CA ILE A 84 -0.08 -5.00 2.67
C ILE A 84 -0.95 -4.09 3.52
N ILE A 85 -0.34 -3.22 4.32
CA ILE A 85 -1.04 -2.16 5.05
C ILE A 85 -0.47 -0.80 4.66
N LEU A 86 -1.33 0.10 4.19
CA LEU A 86 -1.01 1.52 3.98
C LEU A 86 -1.55 2.34 5.16
N SER A 87 -0.66 2.83 6.01
CA SER A 87 -1.01 3.65 7.17
C SER A 87 -0.90 5.13 6.81
N GLU A 88 -2.02 5.86 6.90
CA GLU A 88 -2.01 7.32 6.82
C GLU A 88 -1.23 7.91 7.98
N LEU A 89 -0.46 8.95 7.70
CA LEU A 89 0.27 9.70 8.71
C LEU A 89 -0.60 10.81 9.28
N ASP A 90 -0.56 10.98 10.59
CA ASP A 90 -0.97 12.22 11.21
C ASP A 90 -0.06 13.34 10.70
N VAL A 91 -0.67 14.38 10.16
CA VAL A 91 0.02 15.59 9.70
C VAL A 91 -0.24 16.65 10.74
#